data_AF-A0A3G2R509-F1
#
_entry.id   AF-A0A3G2R509-F1
#
_cell.length_a   1.000
_cell.length_b   1.000
_cell.length_c   1.000
_cell.angle_alpha   90.00
_cell.angle_beta   90.00
_cell.angle_gamma   90.00
#
_symmetry.space_group_name_H-M   'P 1'
#
loop_
_entity.id
_entity.type
_entity.pdbx_description
1 polymer ?
#
loop_
_entity_poly.entity_id
_entity_poly.type
_entity_poly.pdbx_seq_one_letter_code
_entity_poly.pdbx_strand_id
1 'polypeptide(L)'
;MKQDITPKMIDWILYNMKEIRAQIEDIEPKSSSSVVVFSKQNTKDPVSGVEKVAIKRAALSTVLDAVEKGVRTLHPEQRKVYRMKYKAHMTYKQIGKKLFISEETVGRRINEVREIVKQYLQQVPATVLKSFLDSIKN
;
A
#
# COMPACT_ATOMS: atom_id res chain seq x y z
N MET A 1 -12.00 -17.47 1.50
CA MET A 1 -12.66 -16.24 2.00
C MET A 1 -12.10 -15.05 1.22
N LYS A 2 -12.92 -14.38 0.40
CA LYS A 2 -12.52 -13.11 -0.24
C LYS A 2 -12.51 -12.06 0.88
N GLN A 3 -11.38 -11.40 1.12
CA GLN A 3 -11.35 -10.26 2.02
C GLN A 3 -12.07 -9.09 1.34
N ASP A 4 -13.01 -8.47 2.04
CA ASP A 4 -13.73 -7.31 1.53
C ASP A 4 -12.83 -6.07 1.60
N ILE A 5 -12.09 -5.85 0.52
CA ILE A 5 -11.28 -4.64 0.31
C ILE A 5 -12.25 -3.46 0.15
N THR A 6 -12.37 -2.64 1.18
CA THR A 6 -13.26 -1.47 1.17
C THR A 6 -12.63 -0.29 0.40
N PRO A 7 -13.43 0.56 -0.27
CA PRO A 7 -12.93 1.76 -0.95
C PRO A 7 -12.14 2.70 -0.03
N LYS A 8 -12.56 2.83 1.23
CA LYS A 8 -11.89 3.64 2.25
C LYS A 8 -10.47 3.14 2.54
N MET A 9 -10.29 1.82 2.59
CA MET A 9 -8.98 1.21 2.78
C MET A 9 -8.04 1.52 1.61
N ILE A 10 -8.55 1.42 0.37
CA ILE A 10 -7.77 1.77 -0.83
C ILE A 10 -7.36 3.25 -0.79
N ASP A 11 -8.30 4.14 -0.49
CA ASP A 11 -8.00 5.58 -0.39
C ASP A 11 -6.92 5.85 0.66
N TRP A 12 -7.03 5.21 1.84
CA TRP A 12 -6.03 5.34 2.90
C TRP A 12 -4.64 4.89 2.43
N ILE A 13 -4.54 3.73 1.76
CA ILE A 13 -3.25 3.25 1.24
C ILE A 13 -2.69 4.26 0.23
N LEU A 14 -3.51 4.76 -0.70
CA LEU A 14 -3.06 5.68 -1.76
C LEU A 14 -2.58 7.04 -1.22
N TYR A 15 -3.18 7.55 -0.13
CA TYR A 15 -2.69 8.75 0.56
C TYR A 15 -1.38 8.49 1.30
N ASN A 16 -1.31 7.39 2.06
CA ASN A 16 -0.19 7.10 2.95
C ASN A 16 0.98 6.39 2.27
N MET A 17 0.92 6.14 0.95
CA MET A 17 1.98 5.45 0.20
C MET A 17 3.40 5.96 0.45
N LYS A 18 3.58 7.29 0.59
CA LYS A 18 4.92 7.86 0.85
C LYS A 18 5.40 7.54 2.27
N GLU A 19 4.50 7.61 3.24
CA GLU A 19 4.79 7.35 4.65
C GLU A 19 5.07 5.87 4.90
N ILE A 20 4.26 4.99 4.30
CA ILE A 20 4.47 3.53 4.36
C ILE A 20 5.84 3.17 3.75
N ARG A 21 6.23 3.82 2.64
CA ARG A 21 7.56 3.63 2.06
C ARG A 21 8.67 4.07 3.02
N ALA A 22 8.54 5.26 3.61
CA ALA A 22 9.52 5.75 4.59
C ALA A 22 9.65 4.78 5.78
N GLN A 23 8.54 4.24 6.29
CA GLN A 23 8.55 3.23 7.35
C GLN A 23 9.29 1.94 6.93
N ILE A 24 9.13 1.49 5.69
CA ILE A 24 9.87 0.33 5.17
C ILE A 24 11.37 0.61 5.10
N GLU A 25 11.75 1.82 4.68
CA GLU A 25 13.16 2.27 4.61
C GLU A 25 13.77 2.45 6.01
N ASP A 26 13.03 2.97 6.99
CA ASP A 26 13.48 3.11 8.37
C ASP A 26 13.61 1.75 9.09
N ILE A 27 12.80 0.76 8.68
CA ILE A 27 12.95 -0.63 9.10
C ILE A 27 14.21 -1.26 8.48
N GLU A 28 14.81 -0.69 7.42
CA GLU A 28 16.16 -1.09 7.00
C GLU A 28 17.17 -0.61 8.04
N PRO A 29 17.85 -1.51 8.77
CA PRO A 29 18.99 -1.08 9.52
C PRO A 29 20.06 -0.65 8.51
N LYS A 30 20.37 0.65 8.46
CA LYS A 30 21.62 1.17 7.87
C LYS A 30 22.88 0.67 8.60
N SER A 31 22.78 -0.32 9.50
CA SER A 31 23.94 -0.97 10.09
C SER A 31 24.38 -2.14 9.24
N SER A 32 25.38 -1.88 8.40
CA SER A 32 26.41 -2.87 8.11
C SER A 32 26.84 -3.55 9.43
N SER A 33 27.08 -4.87 9.35
CA SER A 33 27.65 -5.72 10.41
C SER A 33 26.84 -5.89 11.72
N SER A 34 26.02 -6.93 11.75
CA SER A 34 26.04 -7.85 12.90
C SER A 34 25.62 -9.24 12.43
N VAL A 35 26.60 -10.09 12.09
CA VAL A 35 26.37 -11.52 11.94
C VAL A 35 26.06 -12.05 13.35
N VAL A 36 24.79 -12.33 13.62
CA VAL A 36 24.40 -13.01 14.85
C VAL A 36 24.65 -14.51 14.65
N VAL A 37 25.72 -15.01 15.27
CA VAL A 37 25.98 -16.45 15.35
C VAL A 37 24.92 -17.06 16.26
N PHE A 38 24.05 -17.89 15.68
CA PHE A 38 23.05 -18.64 16.46
C PHE A 38 23.72 -19.80 17.20
N SER A 39 23.79 -19.73 18.53
CA SER A 39 24.03 -20.93 19.35
C SER A 39 22.75 -21.76 19.37
N LYS A 40 22.81 -22.98 18.82
CA LYS A 40 21.81 -24.05 18.93
C LYS A 40 21.39 -24.23 20.40
N GLN A 41 20.27 -23.67 20.82
CA GLN A 41 19.52 -24.12 22.00
C GLN A 41 18.12 -23.48 22.01
N ASN A 42 17.12 -24.30 22.34
CA ASN A 42 15.69 -24.01 22.48
C ASN A 42 14.80 -23.98 21.22
N THR A 43 14.50 -25.19 20.76
CA THR A 43 13.20 -25.58 20.22
C THR A 43 12.08 -25.35 21.24
N LYS A 44 11.19 -24.34 21.03
CA LYS A 44 9.74 -24.41 21.35
C LYS A 44 8.88 -23.19 20.99
N ASP A 45 9.42 -22.06 20.55
CA ASP A 45 8.64 -20.94 19.99
C ASP A 45 9.37 -20.30 18.78
N PRO A 46 8.98 -20.58 17.52
CA PRO A 46 9.84 -20.30 16.37
C PRO A 46 9.42 -19.01 15.66
N VAL A 47 9.30 -17.90 16.39
CA VAL A 47 9.26 -16.60 15.71
C VAL A 47 10.10 -15.60 16.48
N SER A 48 11.41 -15.61 16.16
CA SER A 48 12.36 -14.60 16.63
C SER A 48 11.79 -13.21 16.33
N GLY A 49 12.01 -12.22 17.20
CA GLY A 49 11.55 -10.84 16.97
C GLY A 49 11.97 -10.31 15.60
N VAL A 50 13.14 -10.74 15.12
CA VAL A 50 13.68 -10.46 13.79
C VAL A 50 12.81 -11.06 12.68
N GLU A 51 12.36 -12.31 12.82
CA GLU A 51 11.48 -12.97 11.84
C GLU A 51 10.12 -12.29 11.77
N LYS A 52 9.55 -11.87 12.92
CA LYS A 52 8.29 -11.09 12.94
C LYS A 52 8.43 -9.77 12.19
N VAL A 53 9.56 -9.06 12.37
CA VAL A 53 9.83 -7.79 11.68
C VAL A 53 10.04 -8.03 10.18
N ALA A 54 10.79 -9.06 9.80
CA ALA A 54 11.02 -9.43 8.41
C ALA A 54 9.71 -9.80 7.69
N ILE A 55 8.84 -10.58 8.32
CA ILE A 55 7.52 -10.95 7.77
C ILE A 55 6.63 -9.71 7.60
N LYS A 56 6.60 -8.81 8.60
CA LYS A 56 5.86 -7.53 8.50
C LYS A 56 6.37 -6.67 7.35
N ARG A 57 7.69 -6.50 7.22
CA ARG A 57 8.32 -5.74 6.13
C ARG A 57 7.96 -6.34 4.77
N ALA A 58 8.12 -7.65 4.62
CA ALA A 58 7.80 -8.34 3.37
C ALA A 58 6.33 -8.14 3.00
N ALA A 59 5.42 -8.15 3.99
CA ALA A 59 4.02 -7.89 3.77
C ALA A 59 3.74 -6.45 3.32
N LEU A 60 4.32 -5.46 4.01
CA LEU A 60 4.21 -4.03 3.64
C LEU A 60 4.73 -3.76 2.23
N SER A 61 5.93 -4.28 1.89
CA SER A 61 6.52 -4.12 0.56
C SER A 61 5.65 -4.76 -0.52
N THR A 62 5.18 -6.00 -0.31
CA THR A 62 4.36 -6.72 -1.30
C THR A 62 3.07 -5.98 -1.61
N VAL A 63 2.39 -5.45 -0.58
CA VAL A 63 1.16 -4.67 -0.77
C VAL A 63 1.46 -3.36 -1.49
N LEU A 64 2.54 -2.65 -1.12
CA LEU A 64 2.92 -1.40 -1.75
C LEU A 64 3.29 -1.61 -3.23
N ASP A 65 4.03 -2.67 -3.54
CA ASP A 65 4.41 -3.05 -4.91
C ASP A 65 3.18 -3.38 -5.76
N ALA A 66 2.19 -4.09 -5.19
CA ALA A 66 0.93 -4.38 -5.89
C ALA A 66 0.16 -3.09 -6.22
N VAL A 67 0.06 -2.17 -5.26
CA VAL A 67 -0.60 -0.87 -5.46
C VAL A 67 0.16 -0.02 -6.48
N GLU A 68 1.49 -0.01 -6.44
CA GLU A 68 2.30 0.69 -7.44
C GLU A 68 2.11 0.15 -8.84
N LYS A 69 2.06 -1.18 -9.01
CA LYS A 69 1.74 -1.80 -10.29
C LYS A 69 0.38 -1.33 -10.78
N GLY A 70 -0.64 -1.34 -9.92
CA GLY A 70 -1.98 -0.83 -10.26
C GLY A 70 -1.98 0.64 -10.68
N VAL A 71 -1.25 1.50 -9.97
CA VAL A 71 -1.12 2.93 -10.32
C VAL A 71 -0.37 3.12 -11.65
N ARG A 72 0.65 2.30 -11.92
CA ARG A 72 1.40 2.34 -13.18
C ARG A 72 0.55 1.89 -14.37
N THR A 73 -0.39 0.97 -14.19
CA THR A 73 -1.28 0.53 -15.27
C THR A 73 -2.47 1.46 -15.55
N LEU A 74 -2.68 2.50 -14.74
CA LEU A 74 -3.73 3.49 -14.98
C LEU A 74 -3.57 4.17 -16.35
N HIS A 75 -4.69 4.41 -17.03
CA HIS A 75 -4.73 5.22 -18.24
C HIS A 75 -4.19 6.64 -17.95
N PRO A 76 -3.53 7.34 -18.90
CA PRO A 76 -2.95 8.67 -18.65
C PRO A 76 -3.91 9.68 -18.01
N GLU A 77 -5.19 9.64 -18.40
CA GLU A 77 -6.22 10.50 -17.81
C GLU A 77 -6.54 10.16 -16.35
N GLN A 78 -6.67 8.86 -16.03
CA GLN A 78 -6.89 8.38 -14.67
C GLN A 78 -5.67 8.67 -13.78
N ARG A 79 -4.46 8.50 -14.33
CA ARG A 79 -3.21 8.84 -13.63
C ARG A 79 -3.12 10.33 -13.31
N LYS A 80 -3.63 11.18 -14.19
CA LYS A 80 -3.69 12.64 -13.97
C LYS A 80 -4.64 12.99 -12.83
N VAL A 81 -5.83 12.38 -12.78
CA VAL A 81 -6.78 12.52 -11.67
C VAL A 81 -6.20 11.95 -10.36
N TYR A 82 -5.58 10.77 -10.40
CA TYR A 82 -4.90 10.14 -9.27
C TYR A 82 -3.85 11.08 -8.67
N ARG A 83 -2.95 11.65 -9.49
CA ARG A 83 -1.93 12.58 -9.02
C ARG A 83 -2.54 13.81 -8.35
N MET A 84 -3.56 14.41 -8.96
CA MET A 84 -4.22 15.58 -8.37
C MET A 84 -4.91 15.25 -7.05
N LYS A 85 -5.58 14.09 -6.97
CA LYS A 85 -6.34 13.70 -5.78
C LYS A 85 -5.43 13.27 -4.63
N TYR A 86 -4.52 12.34 -4.87
CA TYR A 86 -3.76 11.65 -3.82
C TYR A 86 -2.35 12.21 -3.59
N LYS A 87 -1.77 12.92 -4.57
CA LYS A 87 -0.44 13.58 -4.39
C LYS A 87 -0.55 15.08 -4.14
N ALA A 88 -1.55 15.75 -4.70
CA ALA A 88 -1.76 17.19 -4.54
C ALA A 88 -2.96 17.53 -3.63
N HIS A 89 -3.63 16.54 -3.04
CA HIS A 89 -4.76 16.70 -2.11
C HIS A 89 -5.90 17.61 -2.63
N MET A 90 -6.11 17.64 -3.95
CA MET A 90 -7.13 18.49 -4.56
C MET A 90 -8.55 17.96 -4.32
N THR A 91 -9.50 18.88 -4.20
CA THR A 91 -10.94 18.56 -4.13
C THR A 91 -11.52 18.22 -5.49
N TYR A 92 -12.69 17.58 -5.55
CA TYR A 92 -13.31 17.20 -6.83
C TYR A 92 -13.63 18.43 -7.68
N LYS A 93 -14.07 19.52 -7.02
CA LYS A 93 -14.27 20.85 -7.60
C LYS A 93 -13.00 21.39 -8.28
N GLN A 94 -11.87 21.34 -7.59
CA GLN A 94 -10.59 21.84 -8.12
C GLN A 94 -10.11 20.99 -9.31
N ILE A 95 -10.24 19.66 -9.22
CA ILE A 95 -9.88 18.75 -10.30
C ILE A 95 -10.75 18.99 -11.53
N GLY A 96 -12.07 19.11 -11.34
CA GLY A 96 -13.02 19.39 -12.42
C GLY A 96 -12.71 20.69 -13.14
N LYS A 97 -12.45 21.78 -12.39
CA LYS A 97 -12.03 23.07 -12.96
C LYS A 97 -10.72 22.98 -13.75
N LYS A 98 -9.74 22.23 -13.27
CA LYS A 98 -8.42 22.12 -13.90
C LYS A 98 -8.39 21.23 -15.14
N LEU A 99 -9.31 20.26 -15.21
CA LEU A 99 -9.45 19.33 -16.32
C LEU A 99 -10.60 19.67 -17.26
N PHE A 100 -11.37 20.72 -16.98
CA PHE A 100 -12.59 21.10 -17.70
C PHE A 100 -13.61 19.95 -17.80
N ILE A 101 -13.80 19.20 -16.71
CA ILE A 101 -14.75 18.09 -16.60
C ILE A 101 -15.68 18.26 -15.39
N SER A 102 -16.85 17.61 -15.42
CA SER A 102 -17.80 17.63 -14.30
C SER A 102 -17.26 16.90 -13.07
N GLU A 103 -17.71 17.30 -11.88
CA GLU A 103 -17.36 16.62 -10.61
C GLU A 103 -17.78 15.15 -10.62
N GLU A 104 -18.90 14.83 -11.27
CA GLU A 104 -19.38 13.47 -11.47
C GLU A 104 -18.39 12.63 -12.30
N THR A 105 -17.86 13.20 -13.38
CA THR A 105 -16.83 12.54 -14.21
C THR A 105 -15.54 12.31 -13.40
N VAL A 106 -15.15 13.26 -12.54
CA VAL A 106 -14.02 13.09 -11.62
C VAL A 106 -14.28 11.92 -10.67
N GLY A 107 -15.47 11.86 -10.06
CA GLY A 107 -15.88 10.77 -9.17
C GLY A 107 -15.83 9.41 -9.85
N ARG A 108 -16.33 9.30 -11.08
CA ARG A 108 -16.26 8.08 -11.90
C ARG A 108 -14.81 7.62 -12.13
N ARG A 109 -13.94 8.54 -12.55
CA ARG A 109 -12.51 8.26 -12.77
C ARG A 109 -11.80 7.81 -11.48
N ILE A 110 -12.15 8.39 -10.34
CA ILE A 110 -11.59 7.95 -9.04
C ILE A 110 -12.07 6.54 -8.70
N ASN A 111 -13.35 6.22 -8.95
CA ASN A 111 -13.85 4.86 -8.73
C ASN A 111 -13.16 3.85 -9.64
N GLU A 112 -12.90 4.18 -10.91
CA GLU A 112 -12.11 3.34 -11.81
C GLU A 112 -10.69 3.10 -11.28
N VAL A 113 -10.02 4.16 -10.78
CA VAL A 113 -8.71 4.02 -10.13
C VAL A 113 -8.78 3.04 -8.95
N ARG A 114 -9.82 3.15 -8.11
CA ARG A 114 -10.02 2.23 -6.98
C ARG A 114 -10.24 0.80 -7.43
N GLU A 115 -11.05 0.57 -8.46
CA GLU A 115 -11.29 -0.77 -8.99
C GLU A 115 -10.02 -1.41 -9.56
N ILE A 116 -9.21 -0.64 -10.30
CA ILE A 116 -7.91 -1.13 -10.80
C ILE A 116 -7.01 -1.50 -9.62
N VAL A 117 -6.83 -0.62 -8.64
CA VAL A 117 -5.99 -0.91 -7.47
C VAL A 117 -6.53 -2.11 -6.68
N LYS A 118 -7.85 -2.24 -6.55
CA LYS A 118 -8.50 -3.39 -5.91
C LYS A 118 -8.18 -4.70 -6.61
N GLN A 119 -8.19 -4.74 -7.95
CA GLN A 119 -7.83 -5.93 -8.71
C GLN A 119 -6.41 -6.40 -8.41
N TYR A 120 -5.44 -5.47 -8.33
CA TYR A 120 -4.07 -5.81 -7.96
C TYR A 120 -3.95 -6.25 -6.50
N LEU A 121 -4.66 -5.60 -5.58
CA LEU A 121 -4.68 -6.02 -4.18
C LEU A 121 -5.30 -7.41 -4.00
N GLN A 122 -6.29 -7.79 -4.81
CA GLN A 122 -6.88 -9.14 -4.79
C GLN A 122 -5.91 -10.23 -5.23
N GLN A 123 -4.85 -9.90 -5.98
CA GLN A 123 -3.79 -10.85 -6.35
C GLN A 123 -2.82 -11.11 -5.20
N VAL A 124 -2.82 -10.26 -4.16
CA VAL A 124 -1.99 -10.45 -2.97
C VAL A 124 -2.60 -11.53 -2.08
N PRO A 125 -1.80 -12.47 -1.55
CA PRO A 125 -2.31 -13.50 -0.64
C PRO A 125 -3.03 -12.88 0.58
N ALA A 126 -4.17 -13.45 0.96
CA ALA A 126 -4.98 -12.94 2.07
C ALA A 126 -4.22 -12.92 3.41
N THR A 127 -3.24 -13.81 3.59
CA THR A 127 -2.34 -13.83 4.75
C THR A 127 -1.50 -12.56 4.83
N VAL A 128 -0.94 -12.14 3.70
CA VAL A 128 -0.11 -10.93 3.57
C VAL A 128 -0.94 -9.67 3.80
N LEU A 129 -2.14 -9.59 3.20
CA LEU A 129 -3.07 -8.48 3.43
C LEU A 129 -3.50 -8.37 4.91
N LYS A 130 -3.69 -9.50 5.59
CA LYS A 130 -4.02 -9.51 7.02
C LYS A 130 -2.85 -8.98 7.85
N SER A 131 -1.63 -9.47 7.61
CA SER A 131 -0.42 -8.97 8.28
C SER A 131 -0.19 -7.47 8.05
N PHE A 132 -0.50 -6.98 6.85
CA PHE A 132 -0.47 -5.56 6.51
C PHE A 132 -1.48 -4.76 7.35
N LEU A 133 -2.74 -5.21 7.42
CA LEU A 133 -3.77 -4.54 8.22
C LEU A 133 -3.45 -4.54 9.72
N ASP A 134 -2.89 -5.63 10.23
CA ASP A 134 -2.45 -5.73 11.64
C ASP A 134 -1.26 -4.80 11.93
N SER A 135 -0.42 -4.51 10.93
CA SER A 135 0.69 -3.56 11.08
C SER A 135 0.27 -2.09 11.10
N ILE A 136 -0.90 -1.76 10.55
CA ILE A 136 -1.43 -0.37 10.52
C ILE A 136 -2.20 -0.02 11.80
N LYS A 137 -2.73 -1.03 12.51
CA LYS A 137 -3.55 -0.84 13.71
C LYS A 137 -2.76 -0.67 15.01
N ASN A 138 -1.45 -0.97 15.00
CA ASN A 138 -0.56 -0.80 16.15
C ASN A 138 0.23 0.49 16.00
#